data_AF-A0A4Y9MBU4-F1
#
_entry.id   AF-A0A4Y9MBU4-F1
#
_cell.length_a   1.000
_cell.length_b   1.000
_cell.length_c   1.000
_cell.angle_alpha   90.00
_cell.angle_beta   90.00
_cell.angle_gamma   90.00
#
_symmetry.space_group_name_H-M   'P 1'
#
loop_
_entity.id
_entity.type
_entity.pdbx_description
1 polymer ?
#
loop_
_entity_poly.entity_id
_entity_poly.type
_entity_poly.pdbx_seq_one_letter_code
_entity_poly.pdbx_strand_id
1 'polypeptide(L)'
;MSPCPCTADPSVGRAAAPFLRDVPTARGRAVSGGSGAPTARNVLLGVVYLLIVLIWGTTWYAMKVSVESIPPITSAGLRFACAFPFLLVAVWLVPSWRLLPPPGSRWLAAVLTVSYVAVPYALINYGEQRTSSGLAAIIFASVTVLLVVMSVALGTTRVTPVQWGAITVGLGLLAALVIAAGEGLGVSSPVGPLAIFVAAVLHALSYALIARFGREVDVISLEVLPIGLGGALLLALGAVVERPEIGAVTARSFTAVLYLALVASVIGFALYFHLLQRVTPVVGSFVFIFFPIVALGLSVALEGVRFTVPMALAVLGVLVAFSVAKTAGAGAPAETAEVSEGVLAGACAAAERAFPKEACGFGLVSGELRAVANMADESVGPEEVPWHRSGETGYVMAPADVRYLEDSLDGPAPVDLIYHSHPNGAAYFSAEDLRHAVFEGRPVFPGVRHLVVGVTSDGVQEAALFDLSDGTARELRRWGREALPARGTRGDRRAEHPPAPDSLVHSEVRG
;
A
#
# COMPACT_ATOMS: atom_id res chain seq x y z
N MET A 1 42.55 -39.69 -58.29
CA MET A 1 43.59 -38.70 -58.62
C MET A 1 44.19 -38.23 -57.31
N SER A 2 45.48 -38.51 -57.15
CA SER A 2 46.35 -38.24 -56.00
C SER A 2 46.66 -36.72 -55.86
N PRO A 3 47.62 -36.27 -55.02
CA PRO A 3 47.47 -35.92 -53.61
C PRO A 3 48.03 -34.49 -53.31
N CYS A 4 48.15 -34.16 -52.02
CA CYS A 4 48.83 -32.99 -51.42
C CYS A 4 50.22 -32.65 -52.05
N PRO A 5 50.76 -31.42 -51.85
CA PRO A 5 51.88 -31.36 -50.89
C PRO A 5 52.02 -30.08 -50.05
N CYS A 6 52.53 -30.31 -48.84
CA CYS A 6 53.21 -29.35 -47.97
C CYS A 6 54.59 -28.93 -48.51
N THR A 7 55.05 -27.72 -48.19
CA THR A 7 56.46 -27.31 -48.04
C THR A 7 56.50 -26.25 -46.91
N ALA A 8 56.86 -26.60 -45.68
CA ALA A 8 58.23 -26.66 -45.09
C ALA A 8 58.85 -25.27 -44.76
N ASP A 9 58.73 -24.86 -43.48
CA ASP A 9 59.76 -24.50 -42.45
C ASP A 9 61.19 -24.07 -42.91
N PRO A 10 62.10 -23.40 -42.14
CA PRO A 10 62.06 -22.87 -40.75
C PRO A 10 62.75 -21.49 -40.50
N SER A 11 62.43 -20.82 -39.39
CA SER A 11 63.46 -20.24 -38.50
C SER A 11 62.91 -19.65 -37.19
N VAL A 12 63.13 -20.42 -36.11
CA VAL A 12 63.65 -19.98 -34.80
C VAL A 12 62.92 -18.85 -34.04
N GLY A 13 62.37 -19.18 -32.87
CA GLY A 13 62.24 -18.22 -31.77
C GLY A 13 61.27 -18.63 -30.67
N ARG A 14 61.78 -19.25 -29.60
CA ARG A 14 61.03 -19.62 -28.39
C ARG A 14 60.48 -18.41 -27.62
N ALA A 15 59.39 -18.68 -26.91
CA ALA A 15 59.07 -18.25 -25.53
C ALA A 15 58.08 -17.09 -25.30
N ALA A 16 57.15 -17.40 -24.38
CA ALA A 16 56.38 -16.53 -23.50
C ALA A 16 55.33 -15.61 -24.14
N ALA A 17 54.06 -15.94 -23.91
CA ALA A 17 52.95 -15.00 -24.01
C ALA A 17 52.84 -14.20 -22.71
N PRO A 18 52.92 -12.86 -22.74
CA PRO A 18 52.53 -12.01 -21.63
C PRO A 18 51.23 -11.25 -21.95
N PHE A 19 50.35 -11.20 -20.95
CA PHE A 19 49.52 -10.05 -20.60
C PHE A 19 48.43 -9.54 -21.57
N LEU A 20 47.19 -9.83 -21.18
CA LEU A 20 46.09 -8.86 -20.93
C LEU A 20 46.32 -7.41 -21.42
N ARG A 21 45.55 -7.01 -22.44
CA ARG A 21 45.12 -5.66 -22.87
C ARG A 21 44.19 -5.92 -24.07
N ASP A 22 42.93 -5.50 -24.21
CA ASP A 22 42.20 -4.35 -23.68
C ASP A 22 40.71 -4.72 -23.58
N VAL A 23 40.11 -4.61 -22.38
CA VAL A 23 38.65 -4.49 -22.22
C VAL A 23 38.37 -3.00 -21.98
N PRO A 24 37.52 -2.32 -22.76
CA PRO A 24 37.21 -0.92 -22.54
C PRO A 24 36.54 -0.76 -21.17
N THR A 25 37.24 -0.10 -20.24
CA THR A 25 36.67 0.35 -18.98
C THR A 25 35.66 1.46 -19.28
N ALA A 26 34.37 1.13 -19.20
CA ALA A 26 33.30 2.12 -19.22
C ALA A 26 33.44 3.01 -17.99
N ARG A 27 34.13 4.15 -18.16
CA ARG A 27 34.18 5.22 -17.16
C ARG A 27 32.76 5.64 -16.84
N GLY A 28 32.43 5.60 -15.55
CA GLY A 28 31.17 6.04 -14.99
C GLY A 28 30.79 7.43 -15.49
N ARG A 29 29.67 7.48 -16.20
CA ARG A 29 28.93 8.73 -16.35
C ARG A 29 28.11 8.87 -15.08
N ALA A 30 28.57 9.74 -14.18
CA ALA A 30 27.76 10.23 -13.09
C ALA A 30 26.43 10.72 -13.68
N VAL A 31 25.33 10.08 -13.29
CA VAL A 31 23.99 10.57 -13.59
C VAL A 31 23.86 11.85 -12.79
N SER A 32 24.04 12.98 -13.48
CA SER A 32 23.78 14.30 -12.92
C SER A 32 22.31 14.33 -12.53
N GLY A 33 22.05 14.56 -11.25
CA GLY A 33 20.72 14.82 -10.70
C GLY A 33 20.15 16.10 -11.30
N GLY A 34 19.54 15.98 -12.47
CA GLY A 34 18.68 17.00 -13.01
C GLY A 34 17.36 16.99 -12.24
N SER A 35 17.10 18.05 -11.48
CA SER A 35 15.76 18.42 -11.03
C SER A 35 14.89 18.70 -12.25
N GLY A 36 14.39 17.63 -12.88
CA GLY A 36 13.49 17.73 -14.02
C GLY A 36 12.20 18.43 -13.62
N ALA A 37 11.73 19.36 -14.45
CA ALA A 37 10.43 19.98 -14.30
C ALA A 37 9.35 18.88 -14.09
N PRO A 38 8.34 19.12 -13.22
CA PRO A 38 7.32 18.13 -12.97
C PRO A 38 6.65 17.72 -14.30
N THR A 39 6.65 16.42 -14.59
CA THR A 39 5.99 15.90 -15.78
C THR A 39 4.50 16.25 -15.75
N ALA A 40 3.86 16.43 -16.92
CA ALA A 40 2.43 16.76 -17.00
C ALA A 40 1.54 15.79 -16.21
N ARG A 41 1.97 14.53 -16.11
CA ARG A 41 1.34 13.49 -15.27
C ARG A 41 1.43 13.80 -13.78
N ASN A 42 2.59 14.23 -13.27
CA ASN A 42 2.76 14.60 -11.86
C ASN A 42 1.94 15.85 -11.49
N VAL A 43 1.85 16.80 -12.42
CA VAL A 43 0.98 17.98 -12.27
C VAL A 43 -0.48 17.55 -12.18
N LEU A 44 -0.94 16.67 -13.09
CA LEU A 44 -2.31 16.15 -13.06
C LEU A 44 -2.63 15.41 -11.76
N LEU A 45 -1.73 14.53 -11.29
CA LEU A 45 -1.90 13.84 -10.02
C LEU A 45 -1.95 14.80 -8.83
N GLY A 46 -1.11 15.84 -8.84
CA GLY A 46 -1.16 16.91 -7.84
C GLY A 46 -2.49 17.67 -7.85
N VAL A 47 -3.05 17.94 -9.04
CA VAL A 47 -4.38 18.56 -9.18
C VAL A 47 -5.48 17.64 -8.65
N VAL A 48 -5.47 16.35 -9.01
CA VAL A 48 -6.44 15.37 -8.48
C VAL A 48 -6.36 15.29 -6.97
N TYR A 49 -5.14 15.22 -6.42
CA TYR A 49 -4.91 15.22 -4.98
C TYR A 49 -5.48 16.46 -4.29
N LEU A 50 -5.19 17.65 -4.84
CA LEU A 50 -5.70 18.91 -4.32
C LEU A 50 -7.23 18.97 -4.37
N LEU A 51 -7.85 18.49 -5.46
CA LEU A 51 -9.31 18.41 -5.57
C LEU A 51 -9.91 17.51 -4.49
N ILE A 52 -9.32 16.36 -4.21
CA ILE A 52 -9.79 15.47 -3.13
C ILE A 52 -9.71 16.19 -1.78
N VAL A 53 -8.57 16.83 -1.49
CA VAL A 53 -8.37 17.59 -0.24
C VAL A 53 -9.40 18.73 -0.10
N LEU A 54 -9.70 19.44 -1.18
CA LEU A 54 -10.70 20.51 -1.18
C LEU A 54 -12.13 19.96 -1.02
N ILE A 55 -12.48 18.90 -1.74
CA ILE A 55 -13.80 18.28 -1.68
C ILE A 55 -14.05 17.75 -0.26
N TRP A 56 -13.14 16.94 0.29
CA TRP A 56 -13.30 16.40 1.66
C TRP A 56 -13.05 17.43 2.76
N GLY A 57 -12.35 18.53 2.48
CA GLY A 57 -12.23 19.65 3.40
C GLY A 57 -13.54 20.43 3.52
N THR A 58 -14.17 20.71 2.38
CA THR A 58 -15.45 21.44 2.32
C THR A 58 -16.64 20.61 2.80
N THR A 59 -16.54 19.27 2.86
CA THR A 59 -17.64 18.44 3.37
C THR A 59 -18.03 18.75 4.80
N TRP A 60 -17.10 19.15 5.65
CA TRP A 60 -17.39 19.46 7.05
C TRP A 60 -18.36 20.63 7.17
N TYR A 61 -18.05 21.73 6.47
CA TYR A 61 -18.97 22.86 6.40
C TYR A 61 -20.31 22.49 5.73
N ALA A 62 -20.30 21.68 4.67
CA ALA A 62 -21.53 21.23 4.04
C ALA A 62 -22.39 20.34 4.96
N MET A 63 -21.79 19.47 5.78
CA MET A 63 -22.49 18.68 6.80
C MET A 63 -23.09 19.58 7.89
N LYS A 64 -22.35 20.61 8.32
CA LYS A 64 -22.87 21.64 9.24
C LYS A 64 -24.11 22.35 8.67
N VAL A 65 -24.07 22.75 7.40
CA VAL A 65 -25.19 23.42 6.71
C VAL A 65 -26.36 22.45 6.48
N SER A 66 -26.10 21.18 6.19
CA SER A 66 -27.17 20.21 5.95
C SER A 66 -28.02 19.97 7.20
N VAL A 67 -27.40 20.00 8.39
CA VAL A 67 -28.09 19.77 9.66
C VAL A 67 -28.72 21.02 10.28
N GLU A 68 -28.70 22.17 9.59
CA GLU A 68 -29.38 23.41 10.03
C GLU A 68 -30.90 23.26 10.03
N SER A 69 -31.47 22.59 9.02
CA SER A 69 -32.92 22.38 8.89
C SER A 69 -33.34 20.94 8.66
N ILE A 70 -32.38 20.04 8.39
CA ILE A 70 -32.65 18.60 8.25
C ILE A 70 -32.12 17.89 9.49
N PRO A 71 -32.92 17.05 10.17
CA PRO A 71 -32.44 16.27 11.30
C PRO A 71 -31.21 15.39 10.96
N PRO A 72 -30.28 15.14 11.91
CA PRO A 72 -28.99 14.52 11.62
C PRO A 72 -29.00 13.17 10.91
N ILE A 73 -29.82 12.24 11.40
CA ILE A 73 -29.92 10.87 10.88
C ILE A 73 -30.54 10.92 9.48
N THR A 74 -31.60 11.70 9.32
CA THR A 74 -32.27 11.96 8.04
C THR A 74 -31.32 12.59 7.03
N SER A 75 -30.52 13.58 7.44
CA SER A 75 -29.54 14.24 6.57
C SER A 75 -28.46 13.26 6.09
N ALA A 76 -27.99 12.35 6.96
CA ALA A 76 -27.03 11.31 6.57
C ALA A 76 -27.67 10.30 5.61
N GLY A 77 -28.91 9.88 5.89
CA GLY A 77 -29.67 8.98 5.04
C GLY A 77 -29.91 9.57 3.64
N LEU A 78 -30.35 10.83 3.56
CA LEU A 78 -30.59 11.51 2.27
C LEU A 78 -29.31 11.63 1.45
N ARG A 79 -28.16 11.96 2.07
CA ARG A 79 -26.86 12.02 1.39
C ARG A 79 -26.57 10.72 0.65
N PHE A 80 -26.68 9.58 1.33
CA PHE A 80 -26.35 8.29 0.74
C PHE A 80 -27.43 7.76 -0.20
N ALA A 81 -28.70 8.02 0.09
CA ALA A 81 -29.79 7.68 -0.82
C ALA A 81 -29.71 8.44 -2.14
N CYS A 82 -29.25 9.69 -2.12
CA CYS A 82 -28.99 10.47 -3.34
C CYS A 82 -27.72 9.99 -4.07
N ALA A 83 -26.67 9.57 -3.36
CA ALA A 83 -25.43 9.11 -3.98
C ALA A 83 -25.54 7.70 -4.59
N PHE A 84 -26.26 6.80 -3.93
CA PHE A 84 -26.29 5.37 -4.26
C PHE A 84 -26.73 5.04 -5.70
N PRO A 85 -27.77 5.67 -6.30
CA PRO A 85 -28.13 5.42 -7.69
C PRO A 85 -26.99 5.70 -8.68
N PHE A 86 -26.21 6.75 -8.45
CA PHE A 86 -25.07 7.09 -9.30
C PHE A 86 -23.91 6.10 -9.12
N LEU A 87 -23.67 5.65 -7.88
CA LEU A 87 -22.70 4.58 -7.62
C LEU A 87 -23.12 3.25 -8.26
N LEU A 88 -24.41 2.92 -8.24
CA LEU A 88 -24.95 1.76 -8.94
C LEU A 88 -24.76 1.85 -10.45
N VAL A 89 -25.01 3.03 -11.04
CA VAL A 89 -24.73 3.27 -12.46
C VAL A 89 -23.23 3.10 -12.75
N ALA A 90 -22.35 3.61 -11.89
CA ALA A 90 -20.90 3.43 -12.05
C ALA A 90 -20.49 1.94 -12.00
N VAL A 91 -21.04 1.17 -11.06
CA VAL A 91 -20.83 -0.29 -10.99
C VAL A 91 -21.36 -0.99 -12.24
N TRP A 92 -22.51 -0.59 -12.76
CA TRP A 92 -23.09 -1.16 -13.97
C TRP A 92 -22.26 -0.86 -15.23
N LEU A 93 -21.65 0.32 -15.30
CA LEU A 93 -20.83 0.75 -16.44
C LEU A 93 -19.42 0.15 -16.45
N VAL A 94 -18.92 -0.34 -15.32
CA VAL A 94 -17.55 -0.87 -15.19
C VAL A 94 -17.60 -2.38 -14.94
N PRO A 95 -17.40 -3.23 -15.98
CA PRO A 95 -17.62 -4.68 -15.87
C PRO A 95 -16.76 -5.41 -14.84
N SER A 96 -15.62 -4.84 -14.46
CA SER A 96 -14.75 -5.41 -13.44
C SER A 96 -15.26 -5.17 -12.02
N TRP A 97 -16.14 -4.20 -11.82
CA TRP A 97 -16.67 -3.84 -10.50
C TRP A 97 -17.79 -4.76 -10.08
N ARG A 98 -17.70 -5.24 -8.84
CA ARG A 98 -18.74 -6.08 -8.25
C ARG A 98 -19.51 -5.28 -7.20
N LEU A 99 -20.84 -5.43 -7.19
CA LEU A 99 -21.68 -4.85 -6.13
C LEU A 99 -21.68 -5.71 -4.87
N LEU A 100 -21.79 -7.04 -5.04
CA LEU A 100 -21.91 -7.98 -3.94
C LEU A 100 -20.56 -8.64 -3.63
N PRO A 101 -20.11 -8.61 -2.37
CA PRO A 101 -18.98 -9.42 -1.94
C PRO A 101 -19.23 -10.92 -2.13
N PRO A 102 -18.16 -11.74 -2.23
CA PRO A 102 -18.26 -13.19 -2.17
C PRO A 102 -19.03 -13.66 -0.91
N PRO A 103 -19.76 -14.78 -0.95
CA PRO A 103 -20.58 -15.26 0.17
C PRO A 103 -19.86 -15.28 1.53
N GLY A 104 -18.59 -15.71 1.55
CA GLY A 104 -17.76 -15.77 2.77
C GLY A 104 -17.41 -14.40 3.38
N SER A 105 -17.56 -13.31 2.63
CA SER A 105 -17.21 -11.94 3.07
C SER A 105 -18.42 -11.02 3.20
N ARG A 106 -19.65 -11.54 3.01
CA ARG A 106 -20.87 -10.73 3.14
C ARG A 106 -21.09 -10.20 4.56
N TRP A 107 -20.64 -10.93 5.57
CA TRP A 107 -20.68 -10.49 6.96
C TRP A 107 -19.88 -9.19 7.14
N LEU A 108 -18.75 -9.04 6.44
CA LEU A 108 -17.91 -7.85 6.51
C LEU A 108 -18.66 -6.63 5.97
N ALA A 109 -19.31 -6.76 4.80
CA ALA A 109 -20.14 -5.67 4.28
C ALA A 109 -21.33 -5.32 5.20
N ALA A 110 -21.93 -6.31 5.87
CA ALA A 110 -22.98 -6.05 6.86
C ALA A 110 -22.44 -5.27 8.08
N VAL A 111 -21.25 -5.64 8.58
CA VAL A 111 -20.57 -4.91 9.65
C VAL A 111 -20.26 -3.48 9.20
N LEU A 112 -19.66 -3.30 8.02
CA LEU A 112 -19.32 -1.98 7.47
C LEU A 112 -20.57 -1.11 7.24
N THR A 113 -21.69 -1.69 6.84
CA THR A 113 -22.96 -0.96 6.73
C THR A 113 -23.30 -0.21 8.01
N VAL A 114 -23.06 -0.84 9.17
CA VAL A 114 -23.35 -0.26 10.48
C VAL A 114 -22.17 0.57 11.01
N SER A 115 -20.95 0.03 10.98
CA SER A 115 -19.77 0.60 11.63
C SER A 115 -19.01 1.61 10.79
N TYR A 116 -19.23 1.66 9.47
CA TYR A 116 -18.57 2.61 8.56
C TYR A 116 -19.56 3.66 8.06
N VAL A 117 -20.78 3.26 7.68
CA VAL A 117 -21.78 4.17 7.09
C VAL A 117 -22.82 4.64 8.09
N ALA A 118 -23.66 3.75 8.62
CA ALA A 118 -24.86 4.18 9.34
C ALA A 118 -24.55 4.94 10.65
N VAL A 119 -24.02 4.24 11.66
CA VAL A 119 -23.80 4.83 12.99
C VAL A 119 -22.83 6.01 12.93
N PRO A 120 -21.67 5.93 12.25
CA PRO A 120 -20.72 7.03 12.24
C PRO A 120 -21.27 8.31 11.63
N TYR A 121 -21.95 8.25 10.48
CA TYR A 121 -22.46 9.47 9.84
C TYR A 121 -23.65 10.08 10.58
N ALA A 122 -24.47 9.26 11.26
CA ALA A 122 -25.46 9.77 12.20
C ALA A 122 -24.79 10.54 13.36
N LEU A 123 -23.73 9.98 13.95
CA LEU A 123 -22.99 10.60 15.04
C LEU A 123 -22.23 11.87 14.60
N ILE A 124 -21.63 11.87 13.41
CA ILE A 124 -20.95 13.05 12.84
C ILE A 124 -21.95 14.19 12.66
N ASN A 125 -23.08 13.93 11.97
CA ASN A 125 -24.11 14.95 11.77
C ASN A 125 -24.71 15.44 13.10
N TYR A 126 -24.90 14.53 14.07
CA TYR A 126 -25.41 14.88 15.39
C TYR A 126 -24.42 15.75 16.17
N GLY A 127 -23.11 15.45 16.05
CA GLY A 127 -22.04 16.25 16.64
C GLY A 127 -21.89 17.62 15.98
N GLU A 128 -21.99 17.68 14.65
CA GLU A 128 -21.95 18.92 13.86
C GLU A 128 -23.08 19.90 14.23
N GLN A 129 -24.23 19.45 14.72
CA GLN A 129 -25.22 20.39 15.26
C GLN A 129 -24.73 21.16 16.50
N ARG A 130 -23.77 20.60 17.25
CA ARG A 130 -23.30 21.08 18.55
C ARG A 130 -21.84 21.53 18.54
N THR A 131 -21.17 21.44 17.40
CA THR A 131 -19.74 21.69 17.25
C THR A 131 -19.50 22.43 15.94
N SER A 132 -18.46 23.25 15.84
CA SER A 132 -18.12 23.89 14.57
C SER A 132 -17.50 22.89 13.60
N SER A 133 -17.65 23.14 12.30
CA SER A 133 -17.16 22.19 11.29
C SER A 133 -15.65 22.02 11.32
N GLY A 134 -14.90 23.07 11.67
CA GLY A 134 -13.45 23.00 11.84
C GLY A 134 -13.04 22.14 13.03
N LEU A 135 -13.72 22.26 14.17
CA LEU A 135 -13.44 21.43 15.35
C LEU A 135 -13.83 19.96 15.10
N ALA A 136 -14.96 19.73 14.43
CA ALA A 136 -15.39 18.39 14.04
C ALA A 136 -14.36 17.70 13.13
N ALA A 137 -13.84 18.42 12.13
CA ALA A 137 -12.80 17.92 11.23
C ALA A 137 -11.51 17.53 11.97
N ILE A 138 -11.08 18.34 12.95
CA ILE A 138 -9.88 18.07 13.77
C ILE A 138 -10.09 16.80 14.61
N ILE A 139 -11.25 16.67 15.26
CA ILE A 139 -11.58 15.49 16.07
C ILE A 139 -11.60 14.24 15.18
N PHE A 140 -12.23 14.32 14.02
CA PHE A 140 -12.32 13.17 13.11
C PHE A 140 -10.97 12.78 12.50
N ALA A 141 -10.06 13.73 12.27
CA ALA A 141 -8.70 13.45 11.78
C ALA A 141 -7.92 12.46 12.67
N SER A 142 -8.30 12.32 13.95
CA SER A 142 -7.78 11.29 14.84
C SER A 142 -8.00 9.86 14.34
N VAL A 143 -8.91 9.63 13.39
CA VAL A 143 -9.09 8.34 12.70
C VAL A 143 -7.77 7.76 12.20
N THR A 144 -6.85 8.62 11.78
CA THR A 144 -5.53 8.22 11.26
C THR A 144 -4.64 7.58 12.32
N VAL A 145 -4.71 8.08 13.56
CA VAL A 145 -4.00 7.56 14.72
C VAL A 145 -4.75 6.36 15.31
N LEU A 146 -6.07 6.45 15.41
CA LEU A 146 -6.93 5.37 15.91
C LEU A 146 -6.85 4.13 15.02
N LEU A 147 -6.68 4.29 13.70
CA LEU A 147 -6.47 3.18 12.77
C LEU A 147 -5.26 2.35 13.19
N VAL A 148 -4.13 3.00 13.53
CA VAL A 148 -2.93 2.28 13.98
C VAL A 148 -3.22 1.51 15.27
N VAL A 149 -3.93 2.12 16.23
CA VAL A 149 -4.34 1.45 17.47
C VAL A 149 -5.23 0.24 17.18
N MET A 150 -6.22 0.36 16.29
CA MET A 150 -7.11 -0.73 15.89
C MET A 150 -6.35 -1.83 15.14
N SER A 151 -5.40 -1.48 14.27
CA SER A 151 -4.55 -2.43 13.56
C SER A 151 -3.65 -3.23 14.50
N VAL A 152 -3.15 -2.62 15.58
CA VAL A 152 -2.40 -3.31 16.64
C VAL A 152 -3.32 -4.22 17.45
N ALA A 153 -4.51 -3.75 17.84
CA ALA A 153 -5.49 -4.55 18.57
C ALA A 153 -5.96 -5.77 17.77
N LEU A 154 -6.06 -5.63 16.45
CA LEU A 154 -6.33 -6.72 15.52
C LEU A 154 -5.06 -7.50 15.12
N GLY A 155 -3.89 -7.24 15.69
CA GLY A 155 -2.66 -7.99 15.41
C GLY A 155 -2.16 -7.92 13.97
N THR A 156 -2.57 -6.90 13.20
CA THR A 156 -2.16 -6.67 11.80
C THR A 156 -0.92 -5.78 11.67
N THR A 157 -0.51 -5.12 12.74
CA THR A 157 0.66 -4.22 12.75
C THR A 157 1.29 -4.22 14.14
N ARG A 158 2.59 -3.95 14.21
CA ARG A 158 3.32 -3.72 15.47
C ARG A 158 3.76 -2.27 15.56
N VAL A 159 3.84 -1.76 16.79
CA VAL A 159 4.24 -0.38 17.09
C VAL A 159 5.33 -0.37 18.16
N THR A 160 6.29 0.53 17.97
CA THR A 160 7.40 0.78 18.88
C THR A 160 6.97 1.65 20.07
N PRO A 161 7.73 1.65 21.18
CA PRO A 161 7.46 2.54 22.31
C PRO A 161 7.43 4.03 21.92
N VAL A 162 8.26 4.44 20.96
CA VAL A 162 8.28 5.83 20.44
C VAL A 162 6.97 6.17 19.73
N GLN A 163 6.46 5.25 18.91
CA GLN A 163 5.15 5.42 18.26
C GLN A 163 4.02 5.49 19.27
N TRP A 164 4.03 4.64 20.31
CA TRP A 164 3.06 4.75 21.41
C TRP A 164 3.13 6.10 22.12
N GLY A 165 4.34 6.64 22.34
CA GLY A 165 4.54 7.98 22.88
C GLY A 165 3.89 9.06 22.01
N ALA A 166 4.14 9.02 20.70
CA ALA A 166 3.56 9.97 19.75
C ALA A 166 2.03 9.88 19.67
N ILE A 167 1.47 8.66 19.64
CA ILE A 167 0.02 8.40 19.69
C ILE A 167 -0.58 8.99 20.97
N THR A 168 0.03 8.73 22.11
CA THR A 168 -0.46 9.20 23.42
C THR A 168 -0.45 10.73 23.51
N VAL A 169 0.63 11.38 23.05
CA VAL A 169 0.72 12.85 23.00
C VAL A 169 -0.32 13.43 22.05
N GLY A 170 -0.47 12.87 20.84
CA GLY A 170 -1.44 13.36 19.85
C GLY A 170 -2.88 13.26 20.36
N LEU A 171 -3.28 12.11 20.91
CA LEU A 171 -4.61 11.93 21.49
C LEU A 171 -4.82 12.77 22.76
N GLY A 172 -3.77 12.97 23.57
CA GLY A 172 -3.80 13.83 24.75
C GLY A 172 -4.05 15.30 24.40
N LEU A 173 -3.37 15.82 23.36
CA LEU A 173 -3.59 17.18 22.87
C LEU A 173 -5.01 17.37 22.30
N LEU A 174 -5.54 16.35 21.62
CA LEU A 174 -6.92 16.37 21.14
C LEU A 174 -7.92 16.36 22.31
N ALA A 175 -7.71 15.52 23.31
CA ALA A 175 -8.56 15.48 24.50
C ALA A 175 -8.54 16.82 25.26
N ALA A 176 -7.37 17.42 25.41
CA ALA A 176 -7.22 18.75 26.02
C ALA A 176 -7.97 19.83 25.23
N LEU A 177 -7.94 19.79 23.88
CA LEU A 177 -8.74 20.68 23.04
C LEU A 177 -10.24 20.49 23.28
N VAL A 178 -10.73 19.24 23.32
CA VAL A 178 -12.17 18.97 23.55
C VAL A 178 -12.61 19.46 24.92
N ILE A 179 -11.79 19.26 25.96
CA ILE A 179 -12.07 19.75 27.33
C ILE A 179 -12.08 21.29 27.35
N ALA A 180 -11.04 21.93 26.79
CA ALA A 180 -10.94 23.39 26.74
C ALA A 180 -12.09 24.03 25.93
N ALA A 181 -12.55 23.37 24.86
CA ALA A 181 -13.72 23.81 24.10
C ALA A 181 -15.01 23.72 24.93
N GLY A 182 -15.11 22.78 25.87
CA GLY A 182 -16.22 22.67 26.81
C GLY A 182 -16.20 23.73 27.92
N GLU A 183 -15.01 24.12 28.41
CA GLU A 183 -14.86 25.05 29.55
C GLU A 183 -14.83 26.54 29.16
N GLY A 184 -14.44 26.88 27.92
CA GLY A 184 -14.20 28.28 27.52
C GLY A 184 -15.06 28.87 26.40
N LEU A 185 -15.93 28.09 25.73
CA LEU A 185 -16.55 28.51 24.46
C LEU A 185 -18.08 28.34 24.36
N GLY A 186 -18.81 28.17 25.48
CA GLY A 186 -20.28 28.21 25.47
C GLY A 186 -20.97 27.00 24.82
N VAL A 187 -20.27 25.86 24.73
CA VAL A 187 -20.88 24.57 24.35
C VAL A 187 -21.51 23.97 25.61
N SER A 188 -22.83 23.79 25.62
CA SER A 188 -23.59 23.31 26.78
C SER A 188 -23.29 21.86 27.19
N SER A 189 -22.49 21.10 26.41
CA SER A 189 -22.16 19.70 26.69
C SER A 189 -21.03 19.14 25.80
N PRO A 190 -20.10 18.29 26.31
CA PRO A 190 -19.08 17.60 25.52
C PRO A 190 -19.65 16.50 24.60
N VAL A 191 -20.97 16.32 24.58
CA VAL A 191 -21.67 15.25 23.84
C VAL A 191 -21.44 15.34 22.32
N GLY A 192 -21.39 16.55 21.74
CA GLY A 192 -21.16 16.74 20.30
C GLY A 192 -19.77 16.26 19.85
N PRO A 193 -18.68 16.80 20.44
CA PRO A 193 -17.32 16.35 20.21
C PRO A 193 -17.13 14.84 20.47
N LEU A 194 -17.73 14.31 21.54
CA LEU A 194 -17.64 12.89 21.87
C LEU A 194 -18.31 12.02 20.81
N ALA A 195 -19.47 12.42 20.27
CA ALA A 195 -20.13 11.69 19.18
C ALA A 195 -19.23 11.58 17.94
N ILE A 196 -18.56 12.68 17.56
CA ILE A 196 -17.62 12.70 16.42
C ILE A 196 -16.39 11.83 16.70
N PHE A 197 -15.87 11.85 17.93
CA PHE A 197 -14.75 10.97 18.32
C PHE A 197 -15.14 9.48 18.24
N VAL A 198 -16.33 9.10 18.72
CA VAL A 198 -16.85 7.73 18.58
C VAL A 198 -17.00 7.36 17.10
N ALA A 199 -17.47 8.27 16.26
CA ALA A 199 -17.54 8.05 14.82
C ALA A 199 -16.15 7.81 14.19
N ALA A 200 -15.12 8.51 14.67
CA ALA A 200 -13.73 8.31 14.25
C ALA A 200 -13.19 6.94 14.68
N VAL A 201 -13.50 6.49 15.90
CA VAL A 201 -13.16 5.13 16.38
C VAL A 201 -13.81 4.06 15.51
N LEU A 202 -15.10 4.21 15.18
CA LEU A 202 -15.83 3.28 14.34
C LEU A 202 -15.29 3.22 12.89
N HIS A 203 -14.92 4.37 12.32
CA HIS A 203 -14.23 4.41 11.02
C HIS A 203 -12.86 3.73 11.09
N ALA A 204 -12.06 4.02 12.12
CA ALA A 204 -10.75 3.39 12.31
C ALA A 204 -10.87 1.86 12.43
N LEU A 205 -11.85 1.37 13.21
CA LEU A 205 -12.15 -0.06 13.29
C LEU A 205 -12.53 -0.62 11.93
N SER A 206 -13.40 0.06 11.18
CA SER A 206 -13.84 -0.38 9.86
C SER A 206 -12.68 -0.48 8.87
N TYR A 207 -11.79 0.51 8.83
CA TYR A 207 -10.57 0.46 8.03
C TYR A 207 -9.64 -0.69 8.44
N ALA A 208 -9.49 -0.95 9.74
CA ALA A 208 -8.67 -2.07 10.22
C ALA A 208 -9.30 -3.44 9.89
N LEU A 209 -10.63 -3.55 9.92
CA LEU A 209 -11.37 -4.74 9.48
C LEU A 209 -11.23 -4.97 7.97
N ILE A 210 -11.32 -3.91 7.15
CA ILE A 210 -11.08 -3.99 5.70
C ILE A 210 -9.64 -4.46 5.43
N ALA A 211 -8.66 -3.88 6.12
CA ALA A 211 -7.26 -4.28 5.97
C ALA A 211 -7.01 -5.76 6.33
N ARG A 212 -7.70 -6.27 7.37
CA ARG A 212 -7.53 -7.65 7.84
C ARG A 212 -8.30 -8.68 7.03
N PHE A 213 -9.55 -8.39 6.68
CA PHE A 213 -10.51 -9.37 6.14
C PHE A 213 -10.98 -9.06 4.72
N GLY A 214 -10.66 -7.87 4.20
CA GLY A 214 -11.10 -7.38 2.89
C GLY A 214 -10.06 -7.53 1.76
N ARG A 215 -8.88 -8.10 2.02
CA ARG A 215 -7.76 -8.18 1.04
C ARG A 215 -8.14 -8.81 -0.29
N GLU A 216 -9.01 -9.81 -0.28
CA GLU A 216 -9.46 -10.54 -1.48
C GLU A 216 -10.83 -10.08 -2.00
N VAL A 217 -11.40 -9.03 -1.40
CA VAL A 217 -12.72 -8.51 -1.76
C VAL A 217 -12.54 -7.23 -2.56
N ASP A 218 -13.32 -7.09 -3.63
CA ASP A 218 -13.40 -5.85 -4.38
C ASP A 218 -13.78 -4.69 -3.44
N VAL A 219 -12.92 -3.67 -3.35
CA VAL A 219 -13.13 -2.46 -2.53
C VAL A 219 -14.46 -1.80 -2.89
N ILE A 220 -14.88 -1.85 -4.16
CA ILE A 220 -16.15 -1.29 -4.61
C ILE A 220 -17.33 -2.00 -3.94
N SER A 221 -17.26 -3.33 -3.77
CA SER A 221 -18.29 -4.10 -3.05
C SER A 221 -18.35 -3.76 -1.55
N LEU A 222 -17.20 -3.46 -0.95
CA LEU A 222 -17.11 -3.08 0.48
C LEU A 222 -17.45 -1.60 0.74
N GLU A 223 -17.64 -0.81 -0.31
CA GLU A 223 -17.97 0.62 -0.22
C GLU A 223 -19.42 0.88 -0.67
N VAL A 224 -19.75 0.52 -1.91
CA VAL A 224 -21.03 0.89 -2.57
C VAL A 224 -22.22 0.20 -1.91
N LEU A 225 -22.10 -1.08 -1.58
CA LEU A 225 -23.19 -1.82 -0.93
C LEU A 225 -23.46 -1.29 0.50
N PRO A 226 -22.47 -1.10 1.38
CA PRO A 226 -22.66 -0.43 2.66
C PRO A 226 -23.24 0.99 2.55
N ILE A 227 -22.86 1.77 1.54
CA ILE A 227 -23.46 3.11 1.30
C ILE A 227 -24.95 3.00 1.02
N GLY A 228 -25.37 2.08 0.14
CA GLY A 228 -26.78 1.89 -0.19
C GLY A 228 -27.60 1.38 0.99
N LEU A 229 -27.14 0.30 1.63
CA LEU A 229 -27.84 -0.31 2.77
C LEU A 229 -27.84 0.63 3.99
N GLY A 230 -26.73 1.32 4.24
CA GLY A 230 -26.60 2.28 5.33
C GLY A 230 -27.46 3.51 5.12
N GLY A 231 -27.53 4.04 3.90
CA GLY A 231 -28.42 5.13 3.53
C GLY A 231 -29.90 4.76 3.73
N ALA A 232 -30.30 3.56 3.28
CA ALA A 232 -31.66 3.06 3.49
C ALA A 232 -31.99 2.87 4.97
N LEU A 233 -31.07 2.29 5.75
CA LEU A 233 -31.21 2.12 7.19
C LEU A 233 -31.36 3.47 7.92
N LEU A 234 -30.53 4.46 7.56
CA LEU A 234 -30.57 5.79 8.13
C LEU A 234 -31.86 6.54 7.79
N LEU A 235 -32.34 6.44 6.54
CA LEU A 235 -33.63 7.04 6.17
C LEU A 235 -34.79 6.39 6.94
N ALA A 236 -34.81 5.08 7.05
CA ALA A 236 -35.83 4.37 7.82
C ALA A 236 -35.78 4.77 9.31
N LEU A 237 -34.58 4.83 9.89
CA LEU A 237 -34.39 5.25 11.28
C LEU A 237 -34.79 6.71 11.50
N GLY A 238 -34.38 7.62 10.61
CA GLY A 238 -34.73 9.04 10.67
C GLY A 238 -36.23 9.28 10.56
N ALA A 239 -36.92 8.54 9.67
CA ALA A 239 -38.38 8.61 9.56
C ALA A 239 -39.11 8.22 10.85
N VAL A 240 -38.59 7.23 11.59
CA VAL A 240 -39.20 6.74 12.84
C VAL A 240 -38.83 7.62 14.04
N VAL A 241 -37.55 7.96 14.18
CA VAL A 241 -36.96 8.62 15.36
C VAL A 241 -37.10 10.13 15.29
N GLU A 242 -36.73 10.73 14.16
CA GLU A 242 -36.66 12.20 14.01
C GLU A 242 -37.94 12.79 13.43
N ARG A 243 -38.71 11.99 12.66
CA ARG A 243 -39.99 12.39 12.04
C ARG A 243 -39.87 13.77 11.36
N PRO A 244 -38.99 13.89 10.34
CA PRO A 244 -38.60 15.18 9.78
C PRO A 244 -39.81 15.92 9.19
N GLU A 245 -39.97 17.18 9.57
CA GLU A 245 -40.96 18.07 8.98
C GLU A 245 -40.49 18.54 7.59
N ILE A 246 -41.01 17.92 6.53
CA ILE A 246 -40.59 18.20 5.14
C ILE A 246 -40.72 19.70 4.80
N GLY A 247 -41.73 20.38 5.32
CA GLY A 247 -41.95 21.82 5.10
C GLY A 247 -40.91 22.73 5.77
N ALA A 248 -40.18 22.25 6.77
CA ALA A 248 -39.11 23.00 7.44
C ALA A 248 -37.75 22.90 6.71
N VAL A 249 -37.62 21.97 5.76
CA VAL A 249 -36.38 21.76 5.01
C VAL A 249 -36.11 22.95 4.09
N THR A 250 -35.00 23.64 4.35
CA THR A 250 -34.59 24.79 3.54
C THR A 250 -33.85 24.34 2.28
N ALA A 251 -33.94 25.15 1.21
CA ALA A 251 -33.16 24.94 -0.01
C ALA A 251 -31.64 24.91 0.26
N ARG A 252 -31.18 25.67 1.27
CA ARG A 252 -29.77 25.72 1.68
C ARG A 252 -29.29 24.37 2.23
N SER A 253 -30.02 23.78 3.19
CA SER A 253 -29.65 22.46 3.72
C SER A 253 -29.79 21.36 2.67
N PHE A 254 -30.84 21.41 1.82
CA PHE A 254 -31.04 20.40 0.79
C PHE A 254 -29.94 20.43 -0.29
N THR A 255 -29.54 21.62 -0.76
CA THR A 255 -28.42 21.76 -1.70
C THR A 255 -27.09 21.31 -1.09
N ALA A 256 -26.88 21.53 0.21
CA ALA A 256 -25.72 20.97 0.91
C ALA A 256 -25.74 19.43 0.92
N VAL A 257 -26.90 18.80 1.12
CA VAL A 257 -27.05 17.33 1.00
C VAL A 257 -26.72 16.86 -0.42
N LEU A 258 -27.21 17.54 -1.46
CA LEU A 258 -26.91 17.18 -2.85
C LEU A 258 -25.41 17.33 -3.17
N TYR A 259 -24.76 18.38 -2.66
CA TYR A 259 -23.32 18.55 -2.75
C TYR A 259 -22.57 17.38 -2.09
N LEU A 260 -22.96 17.03 -0.86
CA LEU A 260 -22.36 15.89 -0.14
C LEU A 260 -22.60 14.56 -0.86
N ALA A 261 -23.76 14.36 -1.46
CA ALA A 261 -24.11 13.15 -2.19
C ALA A 261 -23.28 13.02 -3.47
N LEU A 262 -23.32 14.03 -4.34
CA LEU A 262 -22.76 13.94 -5.69
C LEU A 262 -21.27 14.28 -5.72
N VAL A 263 -20.88 15.39 -5.10
CA VAL A 263 -19.49 15.86 -5.17
C VAL A 263 -18.62 15.09 -4.20
N ALA A 264 -19.04 14.96 -2.94
CA ALA A 264 -18.19 14.29 -1.96
C ALA A 264 -18.24 12.77 -2.05
N SER A 265 -19.43 12.19 -2.13
CA SER A 265 -19.61 10.74 -2.09
C SER A 265 -19.53 10.06 -3.46
N VAL A 266 -19.72 10.73 -4.60
CA VAL A 266 -19.52 10.10 -5.92
C VAL A 266 -18.21 10.54 -6.55
N ILE A 267 -18.05 11.85 -6.82
CA ILE A 267 -16.86 12.38 -7.47
C ILE A 267 -15.62 12.21 -6.57
N GLY A 268 -15.74 12.52 -5.28
CA GLY A 268 -14.64 12.40 -4.32
C GLY A 268 -14.09 10.98 -4.23
N PHE A 269 -14.96 9.97 -4.12
CA PHE A 269 -14.52 8.56 -4.12
C PHE A 269 -13.94 8.12 -5.46
N ALA A 270 -14.53 8.53 -6.59
CA ALA A 270 -13.98 8.22 -7.90
C ALA A 270 -12.56 8.78 -8.07
N LEU A 271 -12.34 10.05 -7.69
CA LEU A 271 -11.02 10.68 -7.71
C LEU A 271 -10.05 9.99 -6.74
N TYR A 272 -10.50 9.66 -5.53
CA TYR A 272 -9.66 9.00 -4.53
C TYR A 272 -9.23 7.60 -4.96
N PHE A 273 -10.13 6.77 -5.49
CA PHE A 273 -9.76 5.45 -6.02
C PHE A 273 -8.85 5.57 -7.25
N HIS A 274 -9.10 6.54 -8.13
CA HIS A 274 -8.20 6.84 -9.24
C HIS A 274 -6.79 7.22 -8.76
N LEU A 275 -6.70 8.02 -7.69
CA LEU A 275 -5.46 8.44 -7.06
C LEU A 275 -4.74 7.24 -6.43
N LEU A 276 -5.44 6.41 -5.65
CA LEU A 276 -4.86 5.25 -4.95
C LEU A 276 -4.23 4.21 -5.89
N GLN A 277 -4.71 4.11 -7.13
CA GLN A 277 -4.09 3.25 -8.15
C GLN A 277 -2.75 3.80 -8.68
N ARG A 278 -2.39 5.04 -8.34
CA ARG A 278 -1.28 5.79 -8.96
C ARG A 278 -0.31 6.39 -7.95
N VAL A 279 -0.60 6.31 -6.65
CA VAL A 279 0.26 6.80 -5.57
C VAL A 279 0.42 5.74 -4.50
N THR A 280 1.51 5.81 -3.73
CA THR A 280 1.70 4.88 -2.61
C THR A 280 0.63 5.10 -1.54
N PRO A 281 0.27 4.06 -0.75
CA PRO A 281 -0.69 4.19 0.35
C PRO A 281 -0.30 5.28 1.35
N VAL A 282 1.00 5.49 1.56
CA VAL A 282 1.53 6.58 2.40
C VAL A 282 1.15 7.94 1.83
N VAL A 283 1.41 8.20 0.54
CA VAL A 283 1.06 9.47 -0.12
C VAL A 283 -0.45 9.69 -0.10
N GLY A 284 -1.25 8.67 -0.44
CA GLY A 284 -2.71 8.76 -0.40
C GLY A 284 -3.26 9.06 0.99
N SER A 285 -2.63 8.54 2.04
CA SER A 285 -3.06 8.75 3.43
C SER A 285 -2.87 10.17 3.95
N PHE A 286 -1.98 10.97 3.33
CA PHE A 286 -1.83 12.38 3.68
C PHE A 286 -3.06 13.22 3.33
N VAL A 287 -4.01 12.72 2.54
CA VAL A 287 -5.29 13.42 2.31
C VAL A 287 -6.00 13.67 3.65
N PHE A 288 -5.92 12.71 4.58
CA PHE A 288 -6.51 12.82 5.92
C PHE A 288 -5.81 13.84 6.83
N ILE A 289 -4.64 14.32 6.41
CA ILE A 289 -3.87 15.37 7.07
C ILE A 289 -4.26 16.77 6.56
N PHE A 290 -4.52 16.90 5.26
CA PHE A 290 -4.71 18.21 4.65
C PHE A 290 -6.18 18.68 4.65
N PHE A 291 -7.16 17.77 4.57
CA PHE A 291 -8.56 18.20 4.58
C PHE A 291 -8.95 18.99 5.86
N PRO A 292 -8.46 18.68 7.08
CA PRO A 292 -8.79 19.45 8.27
C PRO A 292 -8.32 20.91 8.20
N ILE A 293 -7.24 21.19 7.46
CA ILE A 293 -6.75 22.57 7.25
C ILE A 293 -7.77 23.37 6.43
N VAL A 294 -8.31 22.76 5.37
CA VAL A 294 -9.37 23.37 4.55
C VAL A 294 -10.65 23.55 5.36
N ALA A 295 -11.07 22.51 6.09
CA ALA A 295 -12.27 22.57 6.93
C ALA A 295 -12.18 23.67 7.99
N LEU A 296 -11.04 23.78 8.66
CA LEU A 296 -10.77 24.83 9.64
C LEU A 296 -10.75 26.23 9.00
N GLY A 297 -10.12 26.38 7.84
CA GLY A 297 -10.12 27.64 7.09
C GLY A 297 -11.54 28.11 6.73
N LEU A 298 -12.39 27.19 6.28
CA LEU A 298 -13.80 27.47 6.01
C LEU A 298 -14.58 27.79 7.29
N SER A 299 -14.30 27.09 8.39
CA SER A 299 -14.94 27.36 9.68
C SER A 299 -14.60 28.75 10.20
N VAL A 300 -13.34 29.20 10.05
CA VAL A 300 -12.94 30.57 10.39
C VAL A 300 -13.64 31.57 9.47
N ALA A 301 -13.67 31.31 8.16
CA ALA A 301 -14.20 32.26 7.18
C ALA A 301 -15.72 32.38 7.15
N LEU A 302 -16.44 31.26 7.33
CA LEU A 302 -17.89 31.16 7.12
C LEU A 302 -18.69 30.98 8.41
N GLU A 303 -18.12 30.39 9.46
CA GLU A 303 -18.76 30.26 10.78
C GLU A 303 -18.27 31.32 11.77
N GLY A 304 -17.22 32.10 11.44
CA GLY A 304 -16.67 33.12 12.33
C GLY A 304 -15.92 32.56 13.54
N VAL A 305 -15.49 31.30 13.48
CA VAL A 305 -14.75 30.64 14.57
C VAL A 305 -13.38 31.28 14.73
N ARG A 306 -12.98 31.56 15.97
CA ARG A 306 -11.63 32.05 16.27
C ARG A 306 -10.65 30.89 16.31
N PHE A 307 -9.59 30.98 15.52
CA PHE A 307 -8.49 30.02 15.60
C PHE A 307 -7.71 30.23 16.89
N THR A 308 -7.59 29.18 17.71
CA THR A 308 -6.94 29.25 19.03
C THR A 308 -5.66 28.42 19.07
N VAL A 309 -4.75 28.75 19.99
CA VAL A 309 -3.51 27.98 20.20
C VAL A 309 -3.79 26.50 20.52
N PRO A 310 -4.78 26.13 21.36
CA PRO A 310 -5.15 24.72 21.56
C PRO A 310 -5.54 23.98 20.26
N MET A 311 -6.25 24.66 19.33
CA MET A 311 -6.60 24.05 18.05
C MET A 311 -5.36 23.79 17.20
N ALA A 312 -4.42 24.75 17.16
CA ALA A 312 -3.15 24.59 16.45
C ALA A 312 -2.33 23.42 17.02
N LEU A 313 -2.25 23.32 18.35
CA LEU A 313 -1.52 22.24 19.03
C LEU A 313 -2.16 20.87 18.81
N ALA A 314 -3.50 20.77 18.83
CA ALA A 314 -4.19 19.52 18.57
C ALA A 314 -3.99 19.05 17.12
N VAL A 315 -4.10 19.95 16.14
CA VAL A 315 -3.78 19.65 14.74
C VAL A 315 -2.35 19.15 14.64
N LEU A 316 -1.38 19.93 15.10
CA LEU A 316 0.03 19.56 15.02
C LEU A 316 0.31 18.23 15.74
N GLY A 317 -0.30 18.00 16.90
CA GLY A 317 -0.18 16.77 17.67
C GLY A 317 -0.65 15.54 16.90
N VAL A 318 -1.84 15.60 16.28
CA VAL A 318 -2.37 14.50 15.45
C VAL A 318 -1.51 14.29 14.20
N LEU A 319 -1.04 15.37 13.56
CA LEU A 319 -0.16 15.28 12.38
C LEU A 319 1.19 14.62 12.69
N VAL A 320 1.82 15.03 13.79
CA VAL A 320 3.08 14.45 14.24
C VAL A 320 2.88 12.99 14.66
N ALA A 321 1.82 12.70 15.43
CA ALA A 321 1.49 11.35 15.85
C ALA A 321 1.30 10.41 14.65
N PHE A 322 0.56 10.84 13.63
CA PHE A 322 0.36 10.08 12.41
C PHE A 322 1.67 9.88 11.63
N SER A 323 2.45 10.95 11.45
CA SER A 323 3.71 10.90 10.70
C SER A 323 4.68 9.91 11.35
N VAL A 324 4.86 10.01 12.67
CA VAL A 324 5.72 9.09 13.44
C VAL A 324 5.18 7.65 13.41
N ALA A 325 3.86 7.48 13.50
CA ALA A 325 3.24 6.17 13.42
C ALA A 325 3.46 5.51 12.05
N LYS A 326 3.51 6.28 10.96
CA LYS A 326 3.75 5.77 9.60
C LYS A 326 5.23 5.56 9.26
N THR A 327 6.16 6.35 9.80
CA THR A 327 7.58 6.29 9.43
C THR A 327 8.34 5.08 9.99
N ALA A 328 7.83 4.39 11.01
CA ALA A 328 8.52 3.26 11.64
C ALA A 328 7.88 1.88 11.35
N GLY A 329 6.88 1.82 10.45
CA GLY A 329 6.41 0.57 9.83
C GLY A 329 7.14 0.23 8.52
N ALA A 330 7.79 1.21 7.89
CA ALA A 330 8.87 0.92 6.96
C ALA A 330 10.06 0.49 7.82
N GLY A 331 10.40 -0.79 7.81
CA GLY A 331 11.62 -1.27 8.46
C GLY A 331 12.76 -0.35 8.10
N ALA A 332 13.54 0.09 9.11
CA ALA A 332 14.77 0.81 8.85
C ALA A 332 15.55 0.02 7.77
N PRO A 333 16.07 0.67 6.72
CA PRO A 333 16.89 -0.03 5.74
C PRO A 333 17.97 -0.77 6.52
N ALA A 334 18.00 -2.10 6.39
CA ALA A 334 19.04 -2.90 7.01
C ALA A 334 20.37 -2.48 6.35
N GLU A 335 21.06 -1.54 6.97
CA GLU A 335 22.36 -1.00 6.53
C GLU A 335 23.49 -2.04 6.69
N THR A 336 23.16 -3.29 7.06
CA THR A 336 24.13 -4.35 7.22
C THR A 336 24.43 -5.00 5.87
N ALA A 337 25.70 -4.95 5.46
CA ALA A 337 26.24 -5.68 4.31
C ALA A 337 26.34 -7.21 4.55
N GLU A 338 25.68 -7.72 5.59
CA GLU A 338 25.77 -9.10 6.04
C GLU A 338 24.53 -9.88 5.59
N VAL A 339 24.79 -10.93 4.82
CA VAL A 339 23.87 -12.03 4.51
C VAL A 339 24.37 -13.23 5.30
N SER A 340 23.47 -13.94 5.97
CA SER A 340 23.87 -15.13 6.72
C SER A 340 24.49 -16.18 5.79
N GLU A 341 25.48 -16.92 6.28
CA GLU A 341 26.16 -17.93 5.48
C GLU A 341 25.19 -19.00 4.95
N GLY A 342 24.16 -19.35 5.73
CA GLY A 342 23.11 -20.27 5.33
C GLY A 342 22.26 -19.76 4.16
N VAL A 343 21.89 -18.48 4.15
CA VAL A 343 21.15 -17.86 3.04
C VAL A 343 22.01 -17.80 1.78
N LEU A 344 23.27 -17.39 1.90
CA LEU A 344 24.20 -17.35 0.78
C LEU A 344 24.44 -18.75 0.18
N ALA A 345 24.67 -19.76 1.02
CA ALA A 345 24.83 -21.15 0.59
C ALA A 345 23.56 -21.71 -0.06
N GLY A 346 22.39 -21.41 0.51
CA GLY A 346 21.09 -21.81 -0.03
C GLY A 346 20.83 -21.23 -1.41
N ALA A 347 21.08 -19.93 -1.60
CA ALA A 347 20.93 -19.24 -2.88
C ALA A 347 21.91 -19.79 -3.93
N CYS A 348 23.17 -20.02 -3.56
CA CYS A 348 24.16 -20.63 -4.45
C CYS A 348 23.74 -22.04 -4.89
N ALA A 349 23.30 -22.88 -3.96
CA ALA A 349 22.84 -24.22 -4.27
C ALA A 349 21.55 -24.23 -5.12
N ALA A 350 20.67 -23.24 -4.94
CA ALA A 350 19.48 -23.07 -5.79
C ALA A 350 19.87 -22.68 -7.23
N ALA A 351 20.82 -21.76 -7.39
CA ALA A 351 21.34 -21.36 -8.70
C ALA A 351 21.98 -22.54 -9.45
N GLU A 352 22.81 -23.35 -8.78
CA GLU A 352 23.42 -24.54 -9.41
C GLU A 352 22.38 -25.59 -9.83
N ARG A 353 21.31 -25.77 -9.04
CA ARG A 353 20.24 -26.73 -9.38
C ARG A 353 19.38 -26.26 -10.54
N ALA A 354 19.16 -24.95 -10.69
CA ALA A 354 18.31 -24.38 -11.72
C ALA A 354 19.02 -24.26 -13.08
N PHE A 355 20.35 -24.15 -13.09
CA PHE A 355 21.14 -24.01 -14.32
C PHE A 355 20.77 -25.11 -15.35
N PRO A 356 20.49 -24.76 -16.62
CA PRO A 356 20.74 -23.48 -17.29
C PRO A 356 19.67 -22.37 -17.10
N LYS A 357 18.63 -22.60 -16.30
CA LYS A 357 17.57 -21.62 -16.03
C LYS A 357 17.92 -20.68 -14.86
N GLU A 358 17.24 -19.53 -14.81
CA GLU A 358 17.29 -18.63 -13.66
C GLU A 358 16.54 -19.21 -12.45
N ALA A 359 17.19 -19.18 -11.29
CA ALA A 359 16.56 -19.35 -9.98
C ALA A 359 16.20 -17.99 -9.40
N CYS A 360 15.13 -17.94 -8.60
CA CYS A 360 14.83 -16.80 -7.74
C CYS A 360 14.21 -17.29 -6.43
N GLY A 361 14.27 -16.46 -5.41
CA GLY A 361 13.55 -16.69 -4.17
C GLY A 361 13.79 -15.60 -3.14
N PHE A 362 13.37 -15.91 -1.91
CA PHE A 362 13.36 -14.96 -0.81
C PHE A 362 14.24 -15.46 0.35
N GLY A 363 15.04 -14.56 0.92
CA GLY A 363 15.64 -14.72 2.23
C GLY A 363 14.79 -14.00 3.27
N LEU A 364 14.52 -14.69 4.38
CA LEU A 364 13.80 -14.15 5.52
C LEU A 364 14.80 -13.62 6.55
N VAL A 365 14.38 -12.65 7.37
CA VAL A 365 15.17 -12.15 8.52
C VAL A 365 15.55 -13.29 9.49
N SER A 366 14.78 -14.39 9.53
CA SER A 366 15.10 -15.59 10.32
C SER A 366 16.33 -16.34 9.82
N GLY A 367 16.85 -16.02 8.63
CA GLY A 367 17.94 -16.73 7.97
C GLY A 367 17.47 -17.93 7.14
N GLU A 368 16.17 -18.13 6.97
CA GLU A 368 15.60 -19.16 6.11
C GLU A 368 15.50 -18.69 4.65
N LEU A 369 15.63 -19.64 3.71
CA LEU A 369 15.52 -19.39 2.28
C LEU A 369 14.28 -20.08 1.72
N ARG A 370 13.46 -19.35 0.98
CA ARG A 370 12.32 -19.87 0.23
C ARG A 370 12.61 -19.77 -1.27
N ALA A 371 12.59 -20.91 -1.97
CA ALA A 371 12.66 -20.91 -3.43
C ALA A 371 11.31 -20.52 -4.04
N VAL A 372 11.35 -19.84 -5.17
CA VAL A 372 10.17 -19.45 -5.95
C VAL A 372 10.19 -20.21 -7.28
N ALA A 373 9.02 -20.56 -7.80
CA ALA A 373 8.92 -21.24 -9.09
C ALA A 373 9.06 -20.23 -10.25
N ASN A 374 9.93 -20.55 -11.23
CA ASN A 374 10.07 -19.73 -12.44
C ASN A 374 8.91 -20.01 -13.41
N MET A 375 8.02 -19.03 -13.58
CA MET A 375 6.87 -19.12 -14.48
C MET A 375 7.17 -18.60 -15.90
N ALA A 376 8.41 -18.21 -16.21
CA ALA A 376 8.76 -17.61 -17.49
C ALA A 376 8.38 -18.50 -18.69
N ASP A 377 8.52 -19.82 -18.55
CA ASP A 377 8.15 -20.79 -19.59
C ASP A 377 6.62 -21.05 -19.67
N GLU A 378 5.86 -20.75 -18.62
CA GLU A 378 4.40 -20.97 -18.54
C GLU A 378 3.57 -19.73 -18.90
N SER A 379 4.21 -18.56 -18.99
CA SER A 379 3.60 -17.24 -19.24
C SER A 379 3.22 -17.02 -20.72
N VAL A 380 2.83 -18.07 -21.44
CA VAL A 380 2.67 -18.07 -22.90
C VAL A 380 1.42 -17.28 -23.33
N GLY A 381 1.61 -16.03 -23.70
CA GLY A 381 0.72 -15.31 -24.62
C GLY A 381 1.04 -15.68 -26.08
N PRO A 382 0.15 -15.37 -27.05
CA PRO A 382 0.40 -15.67 -28.47
C PRO A 382 1.74 -15.09 -28.93
N GLU A 383 2.47 -15.86 -29.75
CA GLU A 383 3.88 -15.70 -30.19
C GLU A 383 4.30 -14.31 -30.75
N GLU A 384 3.41 -13.33 -30.82
CA GLU A 384 3.63 -12.04 -31.49
C GLU A 384 4.17 -10.92 -30.57
N VAL A 385 4.51 -11.18 -29.31
CA VAL A 385 5.04 -10.14 -28.41
C VAL A 385 6.59 -10.04 -28.52
N PRO A 386 7.16 -8.90 -28.95
CA PRO A 386 8.61 -8.75 -29.20
C PRO A 386 9.54 -8.90 -27.99
N TRP A 387 9.00 -9.03 -26.77
CA TRP A 387 9.74 -9.05 -25.50
C TRP A 387 9.64 -10.42 -24.80
N HIS A 388 9.62 -11.50 -25.58
CA HIS A 388 9.54 -12.87 -25.08
C HIS A 388 10.85 -13.30 -24.38
N ARG A 389 10.75 -13.82 -23.14
CA ARG A 389 11.88 -14.40 -22.39
C ARG A 389 11.57 -15.85 -22.02
N SER A 390 12.53 -16.73 -22.26
CA SER A 390 12.53 -18.10 -21.71
C SER A 390 13.07 -18.10 -20.28
N GLY A 391 12.84 -19.17 -19.53
CA GLY A 391 13.44 -19.35 -18.20
C GLY A 391 14.98 -19.32 -18.15
N GLU A 392 15.66 -19.34 -19.30
CA GLU A 392 17.12 -19.18 -19.43
C GLU A 392 17.57 -17.70 -19.55
N THR A 393 16.64 -16.80 -19.87
CA THR A 393 16.92 -15.37 -20.16
C THR A 393 16.13 -14.41 -19.27
N GLY A 394 15.34 -14.94 -18.34
CA GLY A 394 14.63 -14.16 -17.34
C GLY A 394 13.82 -15.02 -16.38
N TYR A 395 13.34 -14.33 -15.34
CA TYR A 395 12.54 -14.91 -14.29
C TYR A 395 11.20 -14.18 -14.15
N VAL A 396 10.11 -14.94 -14.05
CA VAL A 396 8.77 -14.42 -13.74
C VAL A 396 8.26 -15.10 -12.48
N MET A 397 8.02 -14.31 -11.43
CA MET A 397 7.43 -14.81 -10.17
C MET A 397 5.96 -15.18 -10.40
N ALA A 398 5.53 -16.30 -9.82
CA ALA A 398 4.12 -16.63 -9.77
C ALA A 398 3.33 -15.58 -8.96
N PRO A 399 2.07 -15.26 -9.32
CA PRO A 399 1.25 -14.33 -8.54
C PRO A 399 1.08 -14.71 -7.06
N ALA A 400 1.19 -16.00 -6.71
CA ALA A 400 1.14 -16.46 -5.32
C ALA A 400 2.41 -16.08 -4.53
N ASP A 401 3.57 -16.07 -5.18
CA ASP A 401 4.85 -15.74 -4.54
C ASP A 401 5.06 -14.23 -4.41
N VAL A 402 4.55 -13.44 -5.37
CA VAL A 402 4.46 -11.96 -5.23
C VAL A 402 3.57 -11.60 -4.04
N ARG A 403 2.42 -12.27 -3.88
CA ARG A 403 1.54 -12.07 -2.71
C ARG A 403 2.22 -12.46 -1.40
N TYR A 404 2.91 -13.59 -1.37
CA TYR A 404 3.67 -14.00 -0.18
C TYR A 404 4.72 -12.95 0.20
N LEU A 405 5.46 -12.42 -0.78
CA LEU A 405 6.43 -11.36 -0.55
C LEU A 405 5.74 -10.15 0.10
N GLU A 406 4.67 -9.63 -0.50
CA GLU A 406 3.89 -8.51 0.05
C GLU A 406 3.34 -8.78 1.46
N ASP A 407 2.79 -9.98 1.71
CA ASP A 407 2.27 -10.39 3.02
C ASP A 407 3.38 -10.50 4.07
N SER A 408 4.57 -10.95 3.66
CA SER A 408 5.69 -11.17 4.57
C SER A 408 6.26 -9.86 5.12
N LEU A 409 6.22 -8.76 4.35
CA LEU A 409 6.86 -7.49 4.74
C LEU A 409 6.32 -6.94 6.06
N ASP A 410 5.05 -7.19 6.36
CA ASP A 410 4.39 -6.81 7.61
C ASP A 410 4.28 -7.99 8.62
N GLY A 411 4.87 -9.15 8.28
CA GLY A 411 4.78 -10.41 9.02
C GLY A 411 5.84 -10.62 10.12
N PRO A 412 5.78 -11.73 10.86
CA PRO A 412 6.68 -12.01 11.99
C PRO A 412 8.12 -12.37 11.59
N ALA A 413 8.33 -12.78 10.34
CA ALA A 413 9.64 -13.05 9.73
C ALA A 413 9.62 -12.46 8.32
N PRO A 414 9.85 -11.14 8.19
CA PRO A 414 9.74 -10.48 6.90
C PRO A 414 10.83 -10.92 5.93
N VAL A 415 10.52 -10.87 4.64
CA VAL A 415 11.54 -10.98 3.60
C VAL A 415 12.41 -9.73 3.65
N ASP A 416 13.72 -9.91 3.77
CA ASP A 416 14.72 -8.84 3.75
C ASP A 416 15.70 -8.99 2.58
N LEU A 417 15.58 -10.08 1.82
CA LEU A 417 16.43 -10.39 0.68
C LEU A 417 15.61 -11.05 -0.44
N ILE A 418 15.74 -10.56 -1.67
CA ILE A 418 15.36 -11.28 -2.89
C ILE A 418 16.65 -11.76 -3.54
N TYR A 419 16.78 -13.06 -3.83
CA TYR A 419 17.90 -13.56 -4.63
C TYR A 419 17.44 -13.97 -6.01
N HIS A 420 18.30 -13.80 -7.01
CA HIS A 420 18.15 -14.43 -8.32
C HIS A 420 19.51 -14.81 -8.91
N SER A 421 19.51 -15.70 -9.91
CA SER A 421 20.74 -16.16 -10.55
C SER A 421 20.83 -15.77 -12.02
N HIS A 422 22.03 -15.41 -12.48
CA HIS A 422 22.34 -15.19 -13.89
C HIS A 422 23.08 -16.40 -14.48
N PRO A 423 22.42 -17.21 -15.34
CA PRO A 423 23.08 -18.29 -16.05
C PRO A 423 24.04 -17.73 -17.10
N ASN A 424 25.24 -18.30 -17.18
CA ASN A 424 26.30 -17.90 -18.11
C ASN A 424 26.74 -16.43 -17.98
N GLY A 425 26.52 -15.81 -16.82
CA GLY A 425 26.77 -14.40 -16.57
C GLY A 425 27.46 -14.10 -15.23
N ALA A 426 27.91 -12.85 -15.11
CA ALA A 426 28.42 -12.29 -13.87
C ALA A 426 27.26 -11.94 -12.89
N ALA A 427 27.58 -11.82 -11.60
CA ALA A 427 26.68 -11.26 -10.60
C ALA A 427 26.67 -9.73 -10.72
N TYR A 428 25.73 -9.21 -11.51
CA TYR A 428 25.51 -7.77 -11.69
C TYR A 428 24.02 -7.48 -11.76
N PHE A 429 23.62 -6.23 -11.49
CA PHE A 429 22.24 -5.78 -11.69
C PHE A 429 22.11 -5.18 -13.09
N SER A 430 21.37 -5.83 -13.98
CA SER A 430 21.17 -5.33 -15.35
C SER A 430 20.20 -4.13 -15.38
N ALA A 431 20.19 -3.42 -16.50
CA ALA A 431 19.22 -2.32 -16.69
C ALA A 431 17.77 -2.82 -16.69
N GLU A 432 17.52 -4.09 -16.99
CA GLU A 432 16.18 -4.68 -16.89
C GLU A 432 15.82 -5.03 -15.45
N ASP A 433 16.75 -5.63 -14.70
CA ASP A 433 16.52 -5.97 -13.29
C ASP A 433 16.14 -4.71 -12.51
N LEU A 434 16.78 -3.59 -12.84
CA LEU A 434 16.45 -2.29 -12.28
C LEU A 434 15.03 -1.82 -12.66
N ARG A 435 14.56 -2.06 -13.89
CA ARG A 435 13.20 -1.68 -14.32
C ARG A 435 12.12 -2.47 -13.58
N HIS A 436 12.41 -3.71 -13.19
CA HIS A 436 11.48 -4.56 -12.45
C HIS A 436 11.54 -4.31 -10.94
N ALA A 437 12.71 -3.97 -10.42
CA ALA A 437 12.91 -3.73 -9.00
C ALA A 437 12.66 -2.27 -8.56
N VAL A 438 12.64 -1.32 -9.50
CA VAL A 438 12.47 0.11 -9.24
C VAL A 438 11.34 0.69 -10.07
N PHE A 439 10.36 1.32 -9.40
CA PHE A 439 9.29 2.07 -10.03
C PHE A 439 9.41 3.56 -9.68
N GLU A 440 9.52 4.43 -10.70
CA GLU A 440 9.67 5.89 -10.54
C GLU A 440 10.85 6.31 -9.64
N GLY A 441 11.99 5.61 -9.74
CA GLY A 441 13.18 5.91 -8.94
C GLY A 441 13.06 5.50 -7.48
N ARG A 442 12.07 4.68 -7.13
CA ARG A 442 11.92 4.06 -5.81
C ARG A 442 11.87 2.54 -5.92
N PRO A 443 12.46 1.81 -4.97
CA PRO A 443 12.35 0.35 -4.96
C PRO A 443 10.89 -0.07 -4.82
N VAL A 444 10.47 -1.08 -5.59
CA VAL A 444 9.12 -1.66 -5.55
C VAL A 444 8.86 -2.27 -4.17
N PHE A 445 9.88 -2.87 -3.55
CA PHE A 445 9.85 -3.38 -2.19
C PHE A 445 10.89 -2.67 -1.32
N PRO A 446 10.54 -1.54 -0.68
CA PRO A 446 11.47 -0.78 0.16
C PRO A 446 12.01 -1.61 1.32
N GLY A 447 13.33 -1.53 1.56
CA GLY A 447 13.99 -2.25 2.65
C GLY A 447 14.40 -3.70 2.32
N VAL A 448 14.04 -4.21 1.14
CA VAL A 448 14.46 -5.54 0.66
C VAL A 448 15.75 -5.41 -0.16
N ARG A 449 16.78 -6.18 0.21
CA ARG A 449 18.06 -6.22 -0.50
C ARG A 449 18.01 -7.22 -1.65
N HIS A 450 18.91 -7.11 -2.62
CA HIS A 450 18.95 -8.04 -3.75
C HIS A 450 20.29 -8.79 -3.83
N LEU A 451 20.26 -10.12 -3.83
CA LEU A 451 21.43 -10.97 -4.04
C LEU A 451 21.42 -11.57 -5.45
N VAL A 452 22.42 -11.23 -6.26
CA VAL A 452 22.60 -11.80 -7.60
C VAL A 452 23.68 -12.87 -7.55
N VAL A 453 23.41 -14.05 -8.11
CA VAL A 453 24.35 -15.18 -8.16
C VAL A 453 24.72 -15.49 -9.62
N GLY A 454 25.99 -15.34 -9.98
CA GLY A 454 26.50 -15.70 -11.29
C GLY A 454 26.86 -17.19 -11.35
N VAL A 455 26.23 -17.96 -12.24
CA VAL A 455 26.38 -19.41 -12.34
C VAL A 455 26.68 -19.86 -13.76
N THR A 456 27.58 -20.82 -13.92
CA THR A 456 27.95 -21.43 -15.21
C THR A 456 27.89 -22.96 -15.11
N SER A 457 28.21 -23.66 -16.20
CA SER A 457 28.39 -25.13 -16.18
C SER A 457 29.42 -25.61 -15.15
N ASP A 458 30.38 -24.76 -14.79
CA ASP A 458 31.43 -25.07 -13.80
C ASP A 458 30.99 -24.79 -12.35
N GLY A 459 29.72 -24.43 -12.15
CA GLY A 459 29.11 -24.06 -10.86
C GLY A 459 29.01 -22.56 -10.63
N VAL A 460 28.73 -22.16 -9.39
CA VAL A 460 28.70 -20.73 -9.02
C VAL A 460 30.09 -20.11 -9.15
N GLN A 461 30.16 -18.95 -9.79
CA GLN A 461 31.40 -18.21 -10.01
C GLN A 461 31.55 -17.04 -9.03
N GLU A 462 30.45 -16.34 -8.76
CA GLU A 462 30.42 -15.19 -7.86
C GLU A 462 29.00 -14.88 -7.38
N ALA A 463 28.89 -14.09 -6.32
CA ALA A 463 27.63 -13.50 -5.88
C ALA A 463 27.85 -12.02 -5.49
N ALA A 464 26.83 -11.18 -5.65
CA ALA A 464 26.89 -9.77 -5.29
C ALA A 464 25.56 -9.32 -4.66
N LEU A 465 25.67 -8.57 -3.56
CA LEU A 465 24.56 -7.99 -2.82
C LEU A 465 24.38 -6.52 -3.20
N PHE A 466 23.14 -6.13 -3.48
CA PHE A 466 22.76 -4.78 -3.89
C PHE A 466 21.70 -4.20 -2.97
N ASP A 467 21.79 -2.89 -2.77
CA ASP A 467 20.79 -2.04 -2.14
C ASP A 467 20.19 -1.10 -3.19
N LEU A 468 18.86 -1.00 -3.19
CA LEU A 468 18.08 -0.19 -4.14
C LEU A 468 17.40 1.01 -3.47
N SER A 469 17.76 1.32 -2.22
CA SER A 469 17.09 2.35 -1.40
C SER A 469 17.05 3.74 -2.05
N ASP A 470 18.03 4.09 -2.88
CA ASP A 470 18.11 5.37 -3.60
C ASP A 470 17.60 5.31 -5.05
N GLY A 471 16.97 4.19 -5.44
CA GLY A 471 16.50 3.95 -6.80
C GLY A 471 17.60 3.53 -7.79
N THR A 472 18.84 3.34 -7.32
CA THR A 472 19.96 2.81 -8.11
C THR A 472 20.49 1.53 -7.51
N ALA A 473 21.14 0.68 -8.33
CA ALA A 473 21.77 -0.55 -7.84
C ALA A 473 23.14 -0.23 -7.21
N ARG A 474 23.15 -0.01 -5.89
CA ARG A 474 24.38 0.17 -5.12
C ARG A 474 24.88 -1.18 -4.61
N GLU A 475 26.03 -1.63 -5.11
CA GLU A 475 26.69 -2.84 -4.62
C GLU A 475 27.16 -2.63 -3.17
N LEU A 476 26.69 -3.49 -2.26
CA LEU A 476 27.10 -3.50 -0.86
C LEU A 476 28.29 -4.44 -0.63
N ARG A 477 28.29 -5.60 -1.28
CA ARG A 477 29.30 -6.64 -1.09
C ARG A 477 29.33 -7.60 -2.27
N ARG A 478 30.53 -8.13 -2.56
CA ARG A 478 30.75 -9.18 -3.57
C ARG A 478 31.55 -10.33 -2.97
N TRP A 479 31.18 -11.55 -3.36
CA TRP A 479 31.87 -12.79 -3.05
C TRP A 479 32.41 -13.38 -4.34
N GLY A 480 33.73 -13.48 -4.47
CA GLY A 480 34.36 -14.29 -5.51
C GLY A 480 34.28 -15.77 -5.19
N ARG A 481 34.57 -16.61 -6.18
CA ARG A 481 34.48 -18.08 -6.09
C ARG A 481 35.11 -18.70 -4.83
N GLU A 482 36.24 -18.18 -4.38
CA GLU A 482 36.98 -18.69 -3.22
C GLU A 482 36.31 -18.35 -1.87
N ALA A 483 35.49 -17.29 -1.85
CA ALA A 483 34.78 -16.82 -0.65
C ALA A 483 33.32 -17.33 -0.60
N LEU A 484 32.91 -18.12 -1.59
CA LEU A 484 31.60 -18.75 -1.62
C LEU A 484 31.64 -20.10 -0.90
N PRO A 485 30.54 -20.50 -0.24
CA PRO A 485 30.46 -21.79 0.42
C PRO A 485 30.73 -22.92 -0.58
N ALA A 486 31.64 -23.83 -0.23
CA ALA A 486 32.08 -24.92 -1.10
C ALA A 486 30.89 -25.79 -1.53
N ARG A 487 30.95 -26.35 -2.76
CA ARG A 487 29.95 -27.29 -3.28
C ARG A 487 29.59 -28.30 -2.18
N GLY A 488 28.35 -28.23 -1.71
CA GLY A 488 27.84 -29.13 -0.69
C GLY A 488 28.13 -30.57 -1.13
N THR A 489 28.95 -31.27 -0.36
CA THR A 489 29.19 -32.70 -0.54
C THR A 489 27.84 -33.40 -0.50
N ARG A 490 27.43 -33.93 -1.65
CA ARG A 490 26.34 -34.88 -1.90
C ARG A 490 25.86 -35.59 -0.63
N GLY A 491 24.87 -35.03 0.05
CA GLY A 491 24.36 -35.57 1.31
C GLY A 491 23.27 -34.70 1.92
N ASP A 492 22.09 -34.67 1.30
CA ASP A 492 20.86 -35.22 1.89
C ASP A 492 19.69 -34.97 0.92
N ARG A 493 19.11 -36.04 0.37
CA ARG A 493 17.94 -35.96 -0.53
C ARG A 493 16.67 -35.90 0.31
N ARG A 494 16.49 -34.83 1.08
CA ARG A 494 15.24 -34.52 1.79
C ARG A 494 14.98 -33.02 1.80
N ALA A 495 14.66 -32.47 0.64
CA ALA A 495 13.84 -31.27 0.53
C ALA A 495 12.76 -31.62 -0.50
N GLU A 496 11.64 -32.08 0.03
CA GLU A 496 10.48 -32.56 -0.72
C GLU A 496 9.93 -31.45 -1.63
N HIS A 497 9.48 -31.87 -2.82
CA HIS A 497 8.57 -31.10 -3.67
C HIS A 497 7.40 -30.53 -2.84
N PRO A 498 6.95 -29.28 -3.07
CA PRO A 498 5.58 -28.94 -2.73
C PRO A 498 4.65 -29.85 -3.55
N PRO A 499 3.62 -30.47 -2.96
CA PRO A 499 2.69 -31.30 -3.73
C PRO A 499 1.95 -30.44 -4.75
N ALA A 500 1.82 -30.96 -5.97
CA ALA A 500 0.97 -30.39 -7.01
C ALA A 500 -0.50 -30.32 -6.52
N PRO A 501 -1.29 -29.33 -6.95
CA PRO A 501 -2.70 -29.24 -6.57
C PRO A 501 -3.51 -30.26 -7.37
N ASP A 502 -3.65 -31.48 -6.83
CA ASP A 502 -4.55 -32.48 -7.41
C ASP A 502 -6.00 -32.23 -6.99
N SER A 503 -6.83 -32.27 -8.03
CA SER A 503 -8.29 -32.29 -8.08
C SER A 503 -8.98 -33.07 -6.95
N LEU A 504 -9.81 -32.39 -6.16
CA LEU A 504 -10.82 -33.03 -5.32
C LEU A 504 -12.16 -33.06 -6.06
N VAL A 505 -12.44 -34.21 -6.67
CA VAL A 505 -13.78 -34.60 -7.15
C VAL A 505 -14.13 -35.97 -6.55
N HIS A 506 -15.19 -35.97 -5.74
CA HIS A 506 -16.11 -37.06 -5.39
C HIS A 506 -15.67 -38.28 -4.54
N SER A 507 -16.65 -38.71 -3.73
CA SER A 507 -16.81 -39.97 -2.98
C SER A 507 -16.14 -39.96 -1.58
N GLU A 508 -16.78 -40.30 -0.46
CA GLU A 508 -18.02 -41.01 -0.16
C GLU A 508 -18.63 -40.51 1.17
N VAL A 509 -19.96 -40.40 1.23
CA VAL A 509 -20.75 -40.43 2.48
C VAL A 509 -21.56 -41.71 2.43
N ARG A 510 -21.12 -42.74 3.17
CA ARG A 510 -21.95 -43.83 3.69
C ARG A 510 -21.30 -44.39 4.95
N GLY A 511 -22.06 -44.38 6.05
CA GLY A 511 -21.66 -44.88 7.37
C GLY A 511 -22.47 -44.18 8.43
#